data_AF-A0A1V4ZLW3-F1
#
_entry.id   AF-A0A1V4ZLW3-F1
#
_cell.length_a   1.000
_cell.length_b   1.000
_cell.length_c   1.000
_cell.angle_alpha   90.00
_cell.angle_beta   90.00
_cell.angle_gamma   90.00
#
_symmetry.space_group_name_H-M   'P 1'
#
loop_
_entity.id
_entity.type
_entity.pdbx_description
1 polymer ?
#
loop_
_entity_poly.entity_id
_entity_poly.type
_entity_poly.pdbx_seq_one_letter_code
_entity_poly.pdbx_strand_id
1 'polypeptide(L)'
;MTSLRRSGQVLSGLFILGALLVLVLAAGCTQQNATPPATPQVTTQAPAGMPNPASVYCGDVGGTLEIKKDASGGEYGMCTFANGTSCEEWALFRKEGCKPGVAPAATTAAPAIGMANPASVYCGEAGGKTEIKTDASGGQYGMCTFTNGTSCEEWALFRKEGCKSGVAVQTTAAEGKKMVTLTEADKGKTEDIAQGTRFAVQLKENPTTGFQWNATVSSGLTIQSSDYQQDKAAEGMVGVGGTRTWVVVANDLGTQKFSAVYMRSWEPVTGNETGYSVNVNVVKI
;
A
#
# COMPACT_ATOMS: atom_id res chain seq x y z
N MET A 1 24.82 -55.70 49.91
CA MET A 1 26.02 -55.58 49.06
C MET A 1 25.82 -54.29 48.27
N THR A 2 26.55 -53.19 48.40
CA THR A 2 27.90 -52.95 48.91
C THR A 2 28.03 -51.42 49.08
N SER A 3 28.47 -50.95 50.28
CA SER A 3 29.37 -49.80 50.57
C SER A 3 29.04 -48.39 49.98
N LEU A 4 29.26 -47.22 50.60
CA LEU A 4 30.21 -46.66 51.58
C LEU A 4 29.46 -45.53 52.34
N ARG A 5 29.47 -45.35 53.68
CA ARG A 5 30.53 -44.92 54.64
C ARG A 5 31.26 -43.59 54.38
N ARG A 6 30.90 -42.55 55.15
CA ARG A 6 31.75 -41.59 55.93
C ARG A 6 30.81 -40.54 56.55
N SER A 7 30.52 -40.43 57.85
CA SER A 7 31.33 -40.27 59.09
C SER A 7 32.25 -39.05 59.14
N GLY A 8 31.90 -38.13 60.06
CA GLY A 8 32.66 -36.98 60.57
C GLY A 8 31.70 -35.95 61.20
N GLN A 9 31.18 -36.08 62.43
CA GLN A 9 31.80 -35.71 63.74
C GLN A 9 32.38 -34.28 63.76
N VAL A 10 32.22 -33.39 64.75
CA VAL A 10 31.36 -33.10 65.94
C VAL A 10 31.88 -31.75 66.49
N LEU A 11 31.20 -31.19 67.51
CA LEU A 11 31.68 -30.23 68.54
C LEU A 11 31.61 -28.74 68.15
N SER A 12 31.14 -27.79 68.97
CA SER A 12 30.72 -27.78 70.39
C SER A 12 30.02 -26.47 70.74
N GLY A 13 28.96 -26.55 71.58
CA GLY A 13 28.64 -25.71 72.75
C GLY A 13 28.50 -24.18 72.60
N LEU A 14 27.74 -23.44 73.43
CA LEU A 14 27.11 -23.73 74.71
C LEU A 14 26.33 -22.47 75.16
N PHE A 15 25.27 -22.65 75.96
CA PHE A 15 24.57 -21.68 76.86
C PHE A 15 23.67 -20.59 76.25
N ILE A 16 22.32 -20.60 76.38
CA ILE A 16 21.39 -20.54 77.54
C ILE A 16 21.01 -19.10 78.00
N LEU A 17 19.71 -18.80 77.84
CA LEU A 17 18.78 -17.90 78.57
C LEU A 17 19.10 -16.42 78.81
N GLY A 18 18.08 -15.57 78.61
CA GLY A 18 17.85 -14.42 79.51
C GLY A 18 17.15 -13.18 78.95
N ALA A 19 15.80 -13.20 78.99
CA ALA A 19 14.89 -12.10 79.32
C ALA A 19 15.01 -10.67 78.73
N LEU A 20 13.84 -10.20 78.27
CA LEU A 20 13.43 -8.82 78.01
C LEU A 20 13.90 -7.78 79.05
N LEU A 21 14.33 -6.60 78.59
CA LEU A 21 13.86 -5.32 79.13
C LEU A 21 13.99 -4.17 78.11
N VAL A 22 12.92 -3.39 78.05
CA VAL A 22 12.57 -2.24 77.21
C VAL A 22 13.53 -1.05 77.38
N LEU A 23 13.86 -0.32 76.29
CA LEU A 23 13.67 1.14 76.21
C LEU A 23 13.96 1.70 74.80
N VAL A 24 13.00 2.47 74.31
CA VAL A 24 12.99 3.22 73.06
C VAL A 24 13.93 4.42 73.17
N LEU A 25 14.87 4.56 72.22
CA LEU A 25 15.51 5.83 71.87
C LEU A 25 15.51 5.98 70.36
N ALA A 26 14.70 6.93 69.90
CA ALA A 26 14.60 7.36 68.52
C ALA A 26 15.88 8.08 68.10
N ALA A 27 16.63 7.48 67.18
CA ALA A 27 17.60 8.18 66.34
C ALA A 27 17.05 8.16 64.91
N GLY A 28 16.76 9.34 64.36
CA GLY A 28 16.15 9.50 63.05
C GLY A 28 17.03 8.94 61.94
N CYS A 29 16.51 7.95 61.23
CA CYS A 29 17.01 7.59 59.91
C CYS A 29 16.45 8.61 58.91
N THR A 30 17.32 9.45 58.36
CA THR A 30 17.10 10.08 57.06
C THR A 30 16.67 9.02 56.06
N GLN A 31 15.45 9.13 55.52
CA GLN A 31 15.03 8.36 54.35
C GLN A 31 15.89 8.82 53.16
N GLN A 32 16.98 8.11 52.91
CA GLN A 32 17.46 7.96 51.55
C GLN A 32 16.37 7.17 50.82
N ASN A 33 15.55 7.86 50.05
CA ASN A 33 14.80 7.21 48.99
C ASN A 33 15.82 6.48 48.12
N ALA A 34 15.87 5.16 48.24
CA ALA A 34 16.62 4.33 47.32
C ALA A 34 16.00 4.53 45.94
N THR A 35 16.70 5.23 45.07
CA THR A 35 16.38 5.25 43.64
C THR A 35 16.42 3.80 43.16
N PRO A 36 15.34 3.25 42.57
CA PRO A 36 15.41 1.94 41.97
C PRO A 36 16.52 1.93 40.91
N PRO A 37 17.26 0.82 40.73
CA PRO A 37 18.30 0.74 39.72
C PRO A 37 17.69 1.12 38.37
N ALA A 38 18.31 2.09 37.69
CA ALA A 38 17.90 2.50 36.36
C ALA A 38 17.88 1.25 35.47
N THR A 39 16.68 0.81 35.13
CA THR A 39 16.46 -0.18 34.08
C THR A 39 17.09 0.42 32.82
N PRO A 40 17.88 -0.32 32.04
CA PRO A 40 18.26 0.17 30.71
C PRO A 40 16.96 0.47 29.98
N GLN A 41 16.70 1.75 29.70
CA GLN A 41 15.62 2.15 28.82
C GLN A 41 16.00 1.62 27.44
N VAL A 42 15.59 0.39 27.15
CA VAL A 42 15.32 -0.02 25.79
C VAL A 42 14.13 0.84 25.38
N THR A 43 14.41 2.01 24.84
CA THR A 43 13.45 2.77 24.05
C THR A 43 13.04 1.87 22.91
N THR A 44 11.93 1.17 23.10
CA THR A 44 11.19 0.54 22.03
C THR A 44 10.71 1.66 21.13
N GLN A 45 11.55 2.08 20.18
CA GLN A 45 11.10 2.73 18.97
C GLN A 45 10.03 1.79 18.40
N ALA A 46 8.83 2.33 18.21
CA ALA A 46 7.78 1.64 17.47
C ALA A 46 8.41 1.07 16.19
N PRO A 47 8.06 -0.16 15.78
CA PRO A 47 8.55 -0.68 14.51
C PRO A 47 8.24 0.37 13.46
N ALA A 48 9.30 0.90 12.84
CA ALA A 48 9.19 1.95 11.86
C ALA A 48 8.11 1.53 10.85
N GLY A 49 7.09 2.37 10.69
CA GLY A 49 6.22 2.28 9.53
C GLY A 49 7.09 2.27 8.27
N MET A 50 6.51 1.82 7.15
CA MET A 50 7.18 1.85 5.85
C MET A 50 7.97 3.17 5.71
N PRO A 51 9.29 3.10 5.52
CA PRO A 51 10.13 4.28 5.59
C PRO A 51 9.65 5.28 4.54
N ASN A 52 9.65 6.57 4.89
CA ASN A 52 9.20 7.62 3.98
C ASN A 52 9.99 7.51 2.66
N PRO A 53 9.34 7.24 1.51
CA PRO A 53 10.03 7.03 0.25
C PRO A 53 10.94 8.19 -0.17
N ALA A 54 10.57 9.44 0.16
CA ALA A 54 11.39 10.61 -0.11
C ALA A 54 12.66 10.65 0.76
N SER A 55 12.52 10.26 2.02
CA SER A 55 13.64 10.14 2.98
C SER A 55 14.62 9.05 2.57
N VAL A 56 14.12 7.89 2.14
CA VAL A 56 14.93 6.79 1.61
C VAL A 56 15.66 7.23 0.35
N TYR A 57 14.93 7.84 -0.58
CA TYR A 57 15.50 8.31 -1.83
C TYR A 57 16.62 9.34 -1.63
N CYS A 58 16.49 10.24 -0.64
CA CYS A 58 17.57 11.17 -0.27
C CYS A 58 18.88 10.43 0.04
N GLY A 59 18.81 9.36 0.84
CA GLY A 59 19.97 8.51 1.13
C GLY A 59 20.49 7.78 -0.11
N ASP A 60 19.60 7.25 -0.93
CA ASP A 60 19.95 6.51 -2.16
C ASP A 60 20.70 7.38 -3.18
N VAL A 61 20.39 8.68 -3.25
CA VAL A 61 21.11 9.63 -4.13
C VAL A 61 22.35 10.24 -3.48
N GLY A 62 22.78 9.73 -2.32
CA GLY A 62 23.99 10.17 -1.61
C GLY A 62 23.83 11.48 -0.84
N GLY A 63 22.59 11.87 -0.52
CA GLY A 63 22.27 12.99 0.33
C GLY A 63 22.12 12.60 1.81
N THR A 64 22.18 13.60 2.69
CA THR A 64 21.89 13.48 4.12
C THR A 64 20.57 14.17 4.42
N LEU A 65 19.65 13.45 5.06
CA LEU A 65 18.34 13.97 5.43
C LEU A 65 18.38 14.68 6.79
N GLU A 66 17.73 15.85 6.86
CA GLU A 66 17.46 16.59 8.08
C GLU A 66 15.96 16.93 8.16
N ILE A 67 15.28 16.53 9.23
CA ILE A 67 13.88 16.92 9.46
C ILE A 67 13.84 18.30 10.12
N LYS A 68 13.14 19.24 9.49
CA LYS A 68 12.97 20.62 9.95
C LYS A 68 11.52 20.90 10.29
N LYS A 69 11.31 21.95 11.08
CA LYS A 69 9.97 22.48 11.39
C LYS A 69 9.79 23.84 10.74
N ASP A 70 8.62 24.06 10.17
CA ASP A 70 8.20 25.38 9.72
C ASP A 70 7.71 26.24 10.90
N ALA A 71 7.38 27.51 10.61
CA ALA A 71 6.88 28.45 11.62
C ALA A 71 5.52 28.05 12.24
N SER A 72 4.79 27.15 11.59
CA SER A 72 3.51 26.59 12.05
C SER A 72 3.69 25.28 12.84
N GLY A 73 4.93 24.79 12.97
CA GLY A 73 5.28 23.53 13.61
C GLY A 73 5.15 22.29 12.72
N GLY A 74 4.86 22.46 11.43
CA GLY A 74 4.83 21.37 10.44
C GLY A 74 6.23 20.84 10.15
N GLU A 75 6.41 19.52 10.13
CA GLU A 75 7.69 18.88 9.82
C GLU A 75 7.86 18.66 8.31
N TYR A 76 9.07 18.91 7.81
CA TYR A 76 9.46 18.64 6.41
C TYR A 76 10.92 18.18 6.35
N GLY A 77 11.25 17.34 5.37
CA GLY A 77 12.60 16.82 5.17
C GLY A 77 13.44 17.68 4.22
N MET A 78 14.67 17.98 4.60
CA MET A 78 15.67 18.63 3.74
C MET A 78 16.81 17.66 3.46
N CYS A 79 17.01 17.34 2.19
CA CYS A 79 18.13 16.54 1.71
C CYS A 79 19.31 17.43 1.35
N THR A 80 20.49 17.17 1.90
CA THR A 80 21.72 17.95 1.70
C THR A 80 22.84 17.09 1.14
N PHE A 81 23.56 17.57 0.13
CA PHE A 81 24.66 16.87 -0.53
C PHE A 81 26.03 17.40 -0.09
N ALA A 82 27.07 16.60 -0.28
CA ALA A 82 28.45 16.96 0.08
C ALA A 82 28.97 18.23 -0.64
N ASN A 83 28.42 18.56 -1.81
CA ASN A 83 28.74 19.79 -2.54
C ASN A 83 28.01 21.05 -2.00
N GLY A 84 27.27 20.91 -0.88
CA GLY A 84 26.51 21.99 -0.25
C GLY A 84 25.12 22.24 -0.84
N THR A 85 24.74 21.53 -1.90
CA THR A 85 23.40 21.64 -2.50
C THR A 85 22.37 21.05 -1.54
N SER A 86 21.20 21.70 -1.39
CA SER A 86 20.09 21.15 -0.61
C SER A 86 18.73 21.35 -1.29
N CYS A 87 17.79 20.47 -0.99
CA CYS A 87 16.44 20.42 -1.53
C CYS A 87 15.49 19.82 -0.50
N GLU A 88 14.21 20.18 -0.58
CA GLU A 88 13.16 19.47 0.15
C GLU A 88 13.03 18.04 -0.41
N GLU A 89 12.83 17.04 0.46
CA GLU A 89 12.93 15.62 0.11
C GLU A 89 11.90 15.17 -0.93
N TRP A 90 10.67 15.70 -0.89
CA TRP A 90 9.64 15.36 -1.86
C TRP A 90 9.85 16.05 -3.21
N ALA A 91 10.37 17.28 -3.23
CA ALA A 91 10.81 17.94 -4.45
C ALA A 91 11.96 17.17 -5.14
N LEU A 92 12.90 16.64 -4.35
CA LEU A 92 13.96 15.76 -4.84
C LEU A 92 13.39 14.45 -5.39
N PHE A 93 12.50 13.79 -4.64
CA PHE A 93 11.84 12.53 -5.03
C PHE A 93 11.06 12.66 -6.35
N ARG A 94 10.39 13.81 -6.56
CA ARG A 94 9.66 14.12 -7.81
C ARG A 94 10.55 14.64 -8.94
N LYS A 95 11.88 14.70 -8.74
CA LYS A 95 12.87 15.19 -9.72
C LYS A 95 12.65 16.66 -10.13
N GLU A 96 12.07 17.47 -9.24
CA GLU A 96 11.87 18.91 -9.43
C GLU A 96 13.17 19.72 -9.28
N GLY A 97 14.21 19.07 -8.74
CA GLY A 97 15.58 19.59 -8.64
C GLY A 97 15.85 20.39 -7.37
N CYS A 98 17.14 20.58 -7.07
CA CYS A 98 17.59 21.31 -5.89
C CYS A 98 17.80 22.78 -6.25
N LYS A 99 16.74 23.57 -6.07
CA LYS A 99 16.75 25.01 -6.34
C LYS A 99 17.38 25.74 -5.15
N PRO A 100 18.41 26.60 -5.37
CA PRO A 100 18.93 27.47 -4.32
C PRO A 100 17.83 28.44 -3.85
N GLY A 101 17.57 28.51 -2.54
CA GLY A 101 16.81 29.61 -1.93
C GLY A 101 15.30 29.41 -1.74
N VAL A 102 14.78 28.18 -1.69
CA VAL A 102 13.36 27.98 -1.35
C VAL A 102 13.16 28.03 0.18
N ALA A 103 12.98 29.23 0.71
CA ALA A 103 12.21 29.44 1.95
C ALA A 103 10.72 29.18 1.66
N PRO A 104 9.88 28.82 2.65
CA PRO A 104 8.53 28.33 2.39
C PRO A 104 7.68 29.47 1.83
N ALA A 105 7.32 29.35 0.55
CA ALA A 105 6.35 30.24 -0.06
C ALA A 105 4.97 29.84 0.47
N ALA A 106 4.50 30.54 1.50
CA ALA A 106 3.08 30.77 1.68
C ALA A 106 2.59 31.63 0.49
N THR A 107 2.28 30.98 -0.62
CA THR A 107 1.50 31.60 -1.71
C THR A 107 0.80 30.51 -2.48
N THR A 108 -0.53 30.52 -2.32
CA THR A 108 -1.54 30.18 -3.35
C THR A 108 -1.18 29.03 -4.26
N ALA A 109 -1.76 27.87 -3.94
CA ALA A 109 -1.80 26.69 -4.79
C ALA A 109 -2.19 27.06 -6.24
N ALA A 110 -1.19 27.17 -7.10
CA ALA A 110 -1.32 26.60 -8.43
C ALA A 110 -1.39 25.08 -8.22
N PRO A 111 -2.33 24.36 -8.87
CA PRO A 111 -2.51 22.95 -8.60
C PRO A 111 -1.21 22.23 -8.91
N ALA A 112 -0.73 21.45 -7.93
CA ALA A 112 0.35 20.51 -8.13
C ALA A 112 0.00 19.68 -9.37
N ILE A 113 0.76 19.85 -10.45
CA ILE A 113 0.65 18.98 -11.61
C ILE A 113 1.03 17.61 -11.10
N GLY A 114 0.01 16.76 -10.97
CA GLY A 114 0.10 15.43 -10.38
C GLY A 114 1.02 14.52 -11.18
N MET A 115 1.13 13.28 -10.69
CA MET A 115 1.78 12.18 -11.38
C MET A 115 1.47 12.24 -12.89
N ALA A 116 2.52 12.31 -13.71
CA ALA A 116 2.37 12.39 -15.15
C ALA A 116 1.45 11.27 -15.63
N ASN A 117 0.48 11.60 -16.49
CA ASN A 117 -0.45 10.60 -17.02
C ASN A 117 0.35 9.48 -17.70
N PRO A 118 0.28 8.22 -17.22
CA PRO A 118 1.03 7.11 -17.79
C PRO A 118 0.80 6.93 -19.30
N ALA A 119 -0.41 7.24 -19.79
CA ALA A 119 -0.73 7.17 -21.21
C ALA A 119 -0.01 8.25 -22.03
N SER A 120 0.10 9.47 -21.49
CA SER A 120 0.83 10.57 -22.14
C SER A 120 2.34 10.33 -22.11
N VAL A 121 2.87 9.76 -21.01
CA VAL A 121 4.27 9.33 -20.93
C VAL A 121 4.55 8.26 -22.00
N TYR A 122 3.70 7.25 -22.08
CA TYR A 122 3.84 6.17 -23.07
C TYR A 122 3.72 6.69 -24.51
N CYS A 123 2.87 7.69 -24.78
CA CYS A 123 2.81 8.34 -26.09
C CYS A 123 4.16 8.95 -26.48
N GLY A 124 4.81 9.67 -25.56
CA GLY A 124 6.15 10.23 -25.77
C GLY A 124 7.21 9.15 -26.04
N GLU A 125 7.18 8.06 -25.26
CA GLU A 125 8.07 6.91 -25.44
C GLU A 125 7.86 6.18 -26.77
N ALA A 126 6.62 6.11 -27.25
CA ALA A 126 6.28 5.56 -28.56
C ALA A 126 6.71 6.47 -29.73
N GLY A 127 7.26 7.65 -29.45
CA GLY A 127 7.69 8.63 -30.45
C GLY A 127 6.56 9.53 -30.96
N GLY A 128 5.43 9.57 -30.25
CA GLY A 128 4.30 10.44 -30.54
C GLY A 128 4.30 11.72 -29.70
N LYS A 129 3.32 12.58 -29.98
CA LYS A 129 3.03 13.81 -29.23
C LYS A 129 1.61 13.78 -28.70
N THR A 130 1.47 14.09 -27.42
CA THR A 130 0.19 14.26 -26.73
C THR A 130 -0.51 15.55 -27.16
N GLU A 131 -1.78 15.44 -27.54
CA GLU A 131 -2.72 16.55 -27.70
C GLU A 131 -3.95 16.31 -26.84
N ILE A 132 -4.28 17.24 -25.95
CA ILE A 132 -5.54 17.16 -25.22
C ILE A 132 -6.66 17.71 -26.10
N LYS A 133 -7.69 16.90 -26.32
CA LYS A 133 -8.90 17.28 -27.05
C LYS A 133 -10.09 17.33 -26.12
N THR A 134 -11.08 18.13 -26.49
CA THR A 134 -12.35 18.24 -25.78
C THR A 134 -13.46 17.64 -26.63
N ASP A 135 -14.26 16.75 -26.05
CA ASP A 135 -15.43 16.18 -26.71
C ASP A 135 -16.63 17.15 -26.68
N ALA A 136 -17.73 16.75 -27.34
CA ALA A 136 -18.95 17.55 -27.43
C ALA A 136 -19.65 17.77 -26.07
N SER A 137 -19.37 16.95 -25.07
CA SER A 137 -19.86 17.06 -23.69
C SER A 137 -18.94 17.87 -22.76
N GLY A 138 -17.80 18.35 -23.27
CA GLY A 138 -16.81 19.09 -22.50
C GLY A 138 -15.79 18.21 -21.77
N GLY A 139 -15.84 16.88 -21.95
CA GLY A 139 -14.85 15.95 -21.44
C GLY A 139 -13.52 16.09 -22.18
N GLN A 140 -12.40 15.97 -21.47
CA GLN A 140 -11.06 16.03 -22.06
C GLN A 140 -10.47 14.63 -22.22
N TYR A 141 -9.84 14.36 -23.37
CA TYR A 141 -9.13 13.12 -23.65
C TYR A 141 -7.81 13.40 -24.36
N GLY A 142 -6.84 12.50 -24.21
CA GLY A 142 -5.52 12.62 -24.82
C GLY A 142 -5.48 11.91 -26.18
N MET A 143 -4.90 12.57 -27.19
CA MET A 143 -4.58 11.96 -28.48
C MET A 143 -3.07 11.93 -28.66
N CYS A 144 -2.53 10.75 -28.95
CA CYS A 144 -1.17 10.56 -29.39
C CYS A 144 -1.07 10.71 -30.91
N THR A 145 -0.23 11.63 -31.38
CA THR A 145 -0.01 11.90 -32.81
C THR A 145 1.43 11.59 -33.21
N PHE A 146 1.63 10.90 -34.34
CA PHE A 146 2.95 10.52 -34.84
C PHE A 146 3.32 11.35 -36.08
N THR A 147 4.62 11.48 -36.34
CA THR A 147 5.16 12.24 -37.49
C THR A 147 4.74 11.68 -38.85
N ASN A 148 4.35 10.40 -38.92
CA ASN A 148 3.79 9.76 -40.11
C ASN A 148 2.29 10.07 -40.34
N GLY A 149 1.70 10.94 -39.51
CA GLY A 149 0.28 11.33 -39.58
C GLY A 149 -0.68 10.36 -38.89
N THR A 150 -0.20 9.25 -38.33
CA THR A 150 -1.04 8.32 -37.57
C THR A 150 -1.39 8.96 -36.22
N SER A 151 -2.63 8.77 -35.74
CA SER A 151 -3.04 9.22 -34.41
C SER A 151 -3.96 8.22 -33.72
N CYS A 152 -3.96 8.22 -32.40
CA CYS A 152 -4.77 7.34 -31.56
C CYS A 152 -5.03 7.98 -30.20
N GLU A 153 -6.09 7.58 -29.51
CA GLU A 153 -6.31 7.98 -28.13
C GLU A 153 -5.20 7.37 -27.23
N GLU A 154 -4.68 8.14 -26.27
CA GLU A 154 -3.49 7.77 -25.51
C GLU A 154 -3.69 6.53 -24.66
N TRP A 155 -4.85 6.36 -24.04
CA TRP A 155 -5.14 5.16 -23.28
C TRP A 155 -5.32 3.93 -24.17
N ALA A 156 -5.89 4.06 -25.36
CA ALA A 156 -5.95 3.00 -26.36
C ALA A 156 -4.55 2.55 -26.80
N LEU A 157 -3.64 3.51 -27.03
CA LEU A 157 -2.24 3.23 -27.31
C LEU A 157 -1.55 2.53 -26.11
N PHE A 158 -1.72 3.06 -24.89
CA PHE A 158 -1.16 2.49 -23.66
C PHE A 158 -1.60 1.04 -23.42
N ARG A 159 -2.86 0.73 -23.75
CA ARG A 159 -3.44 -0.61 -23.66
C ARG A 159 -3.15 -1.50 -24.87
N LYS A 160 -2.35 -1.02 -25.82
CA LYS A 160 -1.93 -1.73 -27.04
C LYS A 160 -3.11 -2.10 -27.95
N GLU A 161 -4.19 -1.33 -27.89
CA GLU A 161 -5.37 -1.48 -28.75
C GLU A 161 -5.10 -0.93 -30.17
N GLY A 162 -4.00 -0.18 -30.32
CA GLY A 162 -3.38 0.18 -31.60
C GLY A 162 -3.80 1.55 -32.15
N CYS A 163 -3.06 2.03 -33.14
CA CYS A 163 -3.30 3.31 -33.79
C CYS A 163 -3.82 3.10 -35.20
N LYS A 164 -5.14 2.94 -35.30
CA LYS A 164 -5.78 2.78 -36.60
C LYS A 164 -5.89 4.13 -37.30
N SER A 165 -5.31 4.21 -38.48
CA SER A 165 -5.44 5.39 -39.35
C SER A 165 -6.91 5.52 -39.79
N GLY A 166 -7.52 6.69 -39.55
CA GLY A 166 -8.90 6.97 -39.97
C GLY A 166 -10.00 6.65 -38.95
N VAL A 167 -9.70 6.48 -37.66
CA VAL A 167 -10.75 6.45 -36.63
C VAL A 167 -11.26 7.87 -36.39
N ALA A 168 -12.14 8.34 -37.29
CA ALA A 168 -13.28 9.10 -36.82
C ALA A 168 -13.91 8.24 -35.73
N VAL A 169 -14.07 8.82 -34.53
CA VAL A 169 -14.73 8.19 -33.40
C VAL A 169 -16.04 7.60 -33.90
N GLN A 170 -16.05 6.29 -34.14
CA GLN A 170 -17.29 5.54 -34.15
C GLN A 170 -17.66 5.49 -32.68
N THR A 171 -18.35 6.53 -32.24
CA THR A 171 -19.17 6.49 -31.03
C THR A 171 -20.23 5.45 -31.33
N THR A 172 -19.89 4.16 -31.20
CA THR A 172 -20.91 3.15 -31.02
C THR A 172 -21.54 3.43 -29.67
N ALA A 173 -22.87 3.50 -29.67
CA ALA A 173 -23.73 3.93 -28.58
C ALA A 173 -23.75 2.96 -27.38
N ALA A 174 -22.59 2.50 -26.93
CA ALA A 174 -22.40 1.67 -25.73
C ALA A 174 -21.74 2.42 -24.57
N GLU A 175 -21.26 3.65 -24.77
CA GLU A 175 -20.78 4.53 -23.69
C GLU A 175 -21.94 5.23 -22.98
N GLY A 176 -22.70 4.42 -22.26
CA GLY A 176 -23.66 4.86 -21.25
C GLY A 176 -23.71 3.92 -20.04
N LYS A 177 -23.00 2.79 -20.07
CA LYS A 177 -22.93 1.88 -18.92
C LYS A 177 -21.56 2.02 -18.26
N LYS A 178 -21.57 2.57 -17.05
CA LYS A 178 -20.54 2.40 -16.03
C LYS A 178 -19.97 0.97 -16.11
N MET A 179 -18.64 0.82 -16.11
CA MET A 179 -17.96 -0.49 -16.07
C MET A 179 -18.69 -1.41 -15.08
N VAL A 180 -19.20 -2.53 -15.60
CA VAL A 180 -19.98 -3.47 -14.78
C VAL A 180 -19.11 -3.94 -13.63
N THR A 181 -19.61 -3.80 -12.41
CA THR A 181 -18.89 -4.19 -11.19
C THR A 181 -19.69 -5.30 -10.52
N LEU A 182 -19.14 -6.50 -10.53
CA LEU A 182 -19.72 -7.68 -9.91
C LEU A 182 -19.20 -7.80 -8.48
N THR A 183 -20.12 -8.03 -7.55
CA THR A 183 -19.83 -8.12 -6.11
C THR A 183 -20.26 -9.48 -5.57
N GLU A 184 -20.16 -9.70 -4.26
CA GLU A 184 -20.69 -10.89 -3.58
C GLU A 184 -22.18 -11.09 -3.87
N ALA A 185 -22.94 -10.00 -4.04
CA ALA A 185 -24.36 -10.04 -4.35
C ALA A 185 -24.66 -10.70 -5.72
N ASP A 186 -23.64 -10.84 -6.57
CA ASP A 186 -23.75 -11.39 -7.91
C ASP A 186 -23.30 -12.85 -8.01
N LYS A 187 -22.90 -13.45 -6.89
CA LYS A 187 -22.47 -14.84 -6.83
C LYS A 187 -23.49 -15.78 -7.51
N GLY A 188 -23.00 -16.55 -8.48
CA GLY A 188 -23.78 -17.53 -9.24
C GLY A 188 -24.60 -16.96 -10.38
N LYS A 189 -24.67 -15.64 -10.54
CA LYS A 189 -25.40 -14.99 -11.64
C LYS A 189 -24.63 -15.10 -12.96
N THR A 190 -25.34 -14.79 -14.03
CA THR A 190 -24.80 -14.59 -15.36
C THR A 190 -24.95 -13.12 -15.73
N GLU A 191 -23.87 -12.50 -16.20
CA GLU A 191 -23.86 -11.12 -16.68
C GLU A 191 -23.42 -11.07 -18.15
N ASP A 192 -24.13 -10.27 -18.96
CA ASP A 192 -23.77 -10.04 -20.35
C ASP A 192 -22.70 -8.94 -20.43
N ILE A 193 -21.54 -9.28 -21.00
CA ILE A 193 -20.42 -8.35 -21.17
C ILE A 193 -20.06 -8.24 -22.65
N ALA A 194 -19.84 -7.03 -23.13
CA ALA A 194 -19.45 -6.80 -24.52
C ALA A 194 -18.02 -7.32 -24.79
N GLN A 195 -17.83 -8.02 -25.89
CA GLN A 195 -16.50 -8.45 -26.33
C GLN A 195 -15.55 -7.24 -26.48
N GLY A 196 -14.31 -7.41 -26.02
CA GLY A 196 -13.26 -6.38 -26.04
C GLY A 196 -13.37 -5.35 -24.91
N THR A 197 -14.41 -5.42 -24.07
CA THR A 197 -14.59 -4.49 -22.93
C THR A 197 -14.10 -5.10 -21.62
N ARG A 198 -14.20 -4.30 -20.55
CA ARG A 198 -13.75 -4.66 -19.20
C ARG A 198 -14.92 -4.66 -18.23
N PHE A 199 -14.82 -5.54 -17.24
CA PHE A 199 -15.65 -5.53 -16.06
C PHE A 199 -14.78 -5.67 -14.82
N ALA A 200 -15.30 -5.24 -13.67
CA ALA A 200 -14.64 -5.37 -12.39
C ALA A 200 -15.32 -6.47 -11.57
N VAL A 201 -14.53 -7.20 -10.79
CA VAL A 201 -15.03 -8.03 -9.68
C VAL A 201 -14.48 -7.46 -8.39
N GLN A 202 -15.34 -7.13 -7.43
CA GLN A 202 -14.98 -6.56 -6.13
C GLN A 202 -15.49 -7.46 -5.01
N LEU A 203 -14.57 -8.00 -4.20
CA LEU A 203 -14.90 -8.86 -3.07
C LEU A 203 -14.23 -8.32 -1.81
N LYS A 204 -14.95 -8.37 -0.69
CA LYS A 204 -14.41 -8.09 0.64
C LYS A 204 -13.34 -9.10 1.00
N GLU A 205 -12.26 -8.57 1.54
CA GLU A 205 -11.08 -9.34 1.90
C GLU A 205 -10.48 -8.78 3.18
N ASN A 206 -10.04 -9.66 4.09
CA ASN A 206 -9.32 -9.25 5.29
C ASN A 206 -7.94 -9.92 5.37
N PRO A 207 -6.89 -9.31 4.79
CA PRO A 207 -5.54 -9.87 4.76
C PRO A 207 -4.92 -10.05 6.15
N THR A 208 -5.39 -9.34 7.19
CA THR A 208 -4.84 -9.48 8.55
C THR A 208 -5.12 -10.85 9.17
N THR A 209 -6.07 -11.60 8.59
CA THR A 209 -6.37 -12.98 8.97
C THR A 209 -5.51 -14.01 8.22
N GLY A 210 -4.69 -13.55 7.27
CA GLY A 210 -3.92 -14.38 6.34
C GLY A 210 -4.71 -14.91 5.15
N PHE A 211 -6.04 -14.74 5.13
CA PHE A 211 -6.87 -15.16 4.02
C PHE A 211 -6.84 -14.12 2.89
N GLN A 212 -6.79 -14.63 1.66
CA GLN A 212 -6.83 -13.84 0.43
C GLN A 212 -7.67 -14.56 -0.62
N TRP A 213 -8.28 -13.81 -1.53
CA TRP A 213 -8.93 -14.41 -2.67
C TRP A 213 -7.92 -14.82 -3.75
N ASN A 214 -8.01 -16.06 -4.20
CA ASN A 214 -7.27 -16.57 -5.33
C ASN A 214 -8.23 -16.73 -6.53
N ALA A 215 -8.07 -15.87 -7.54
CA ALA A 215 -8.95 -15.81 -8.71
C ALA A 215 -8.41 -16.56 -9.92
N THR A 216 -9.32 -17.14 -10.68
CA THR A 216 -9.08 -17.86 -11.93
C THR A 216 -10.16 -17.48 -12.94
N VAL A 217 -9.84 -17.53 -14.21
CA VAL A 217 -10.78 -17.23 -15.30
C VAL A 217 -10.71 -18.28 -16.39
N SER A 218 -11.81 -18.49 -17.10
CA SER A 218 -11.80 -19.29 -18.33
C SER A 218 -10.99 -18.60 -19.44
N SER A 219 -10.60 -19.35 -20.46
CA SER A 219 -9.65 -18.91 -21.50
C SER A 219 -10.09 -17.67 -22.28
N GLY A 220 -11.40 -17.41 -22.39
CA GLY A 220 -11.94 -16.24 -23.07
C GLY A 220 -11.91 -14.95 -22.26
N LEU A 221 -11.35 -14.97 -21.04
CA LEU A 221 -11.17 -13.81 -20.18
C LEU A 221 -9.69 -13.63 -19.83
N THR A 222 -9.32 -12.41 -19.45
CA THR A 222 -7.98 -12.14 -18.92
C THR A 222 -8.06 -11.18 -17.75
N ILE A 223 -7.46 -11.55 -16.61
CA ILE A 223 -7.27 -10.64 -15.49
C ILE A 223 -6.20 -9.63 -15.90
N GLN A 224 -6.59 -8.36 -16.04
CA GLN A 224 -5.69 -7.26 -16.37
C GLN A 224 -5.01 -6.68 -15.13
N SER A 225 -5.74 -6.55 -14.01
CA SER A 225 -5.19 -6.10 -12.73
C SER A 225 -5.87 -6.80 -11.55
N SER A 226 -5.20 -6.76 -10.39
CA SER A 226 -5.65 -7.34 -9.12
C SER A 226 -5.13 -6.48 -7.97
N ASP A 227 -5.97 -5.63 -7.43
CA ASP A 227 -5.61 -4.61 -6.45
C ASP A 227 -6.38 -4.82 -5.14
N TYR A 228 -5.77 -4.48 -4.02
CA TYR A 228 -6.45 -4.48 -2.71
C TYR A 228 -6.44 -3.08 -2.13
N GLN A 229 -7.60 -2.65 -1.64
CA GLN A 229 -7.78 -1.37 -0.95
C GLN A 229 -8.39 -1.61 0.42
N GLN A 230 -7.66 -1.24 1.48
CA GLN A 230 -8.17 -1.30 2.83
C GLN A 230 -9.32 -0.30 3.01
N ASP A 231 -10.36 -0.67 3.75
CA ASP A 231 -11.48 0.23 4.01
C ASP A 231 -11.02 1.36 4.96
N LYS A 232 -11.60 2.55 4.79
CA LYS A 232 -11.34 3.69 5.69
C LYS A 232 -11.77 3.35 7.11
N ALA A 233 -10.88 3.57 8.08
CA ALA A 233 -11.16 3.39 9.50
C ALA A 233 -10.61 4.56 10.33
N ALA A 234 -11.04 4.62 11.59
CA ALA A 234 -10.47 5.54 12.57
C ALA A 234 -8.98 5.23 12.82
N GLU A 235 -8.22 6.25 13.20
CA GLU A 235 -6.81 6.11 13.52
C GLU A 235 -6.59 5.11 14.67
N GLY A 236 -5.59 4.24 14.53
CA GLY A 236 -5.27 3.18 15.50
C GLY A 236 -6.06 1.88 15.34
N MET A 237 -7.01 1.79 14.41
CA MET A 237 -7.72 0.54 14.14
C MET A 237 -6.84 -0.46 13.39
N VAL A 238 -6.51 -1.57 14.03
CA VAL A 238 -5.80 -2.71 13.43
C VAL A 238 -6.80 -3.77 12.96
N GLY A 239 -6.44 -4.56 11.95
CA GLY A 239 -7.29 -5.66 11.48
C GLY A 239 -8.43 -5.27 10.55
N VAL A 240 -8.44 -4.03 10.07
CA VAL A 240 -9.47 -3.50 9.18
C VAL A 240 -9.38 -4.22 7.84
N GLY A 241 -10.48 -4.83 7.43
CA GLY A 241 -10.60 -5.44 6.11
C GLY A 241 -10.64 -4.39 5.00
N GLY A 242 -10.83 -4.88 3.78
CA GLY A 242 -10.86 -4.04 2.60
C GLY A 242 -11.56 -4.74 1.47
N THR A 243 -11.27 -4.26 0.26
CA THR A 243 -11.89 -4.74 -0.97
C THR A 243 -10.79 -5.12 -1.97
N ARG A 244 -10.80 -6.39 -2.37
CA ARG A 244 -10.01 -6.93 -3.47
C ARG A 244 -10.76 -6.68 -4.78
N THR A 245 -10.10 -6.05 -5.74
CA THR A 245 -10.65 -5.69 -7.04
C THR A 245 -9.85 -6.33 -8.17
N TRP A 246 -10.51 -7.08 -9.04
CA TRP A 246 -9.93 -7.50 -10.32
C TRP A 246 -10.56 -6.71 -11.45
N VAL A 247 -9.74 -6.22 -12.38
CA VAL A 247 -10.21 -5.73 -13.69
C VAL A 247 -9.99 -6.85 -14.70
N VAL A 248 -11.06 -7.27 -15.38
CA VAL A 248 -11.07 -8.42 -16.27
C VAL A 248 -11.50 -7.98 -17.66
N VAL A 249 -10.75 -8.40 -18.69
CA VAL A 249 -11.06 -8.17 -20.11
C VAL A 249 -11.83 -9.38 -20.65
N ALA A 250 -12.92 -9.12 -21.38
CA ALA A 250 -13.70 -10.14 -22.08
C ALA A 250 -13.22 -10.29 -23.53
N ASN A 251 -12.42 -11.32 -23.82
CA ASN A 251 -11.75 -11.47 -25.12
C ASN A 251 -12.58 -12.29 -26.11
N ASP A 252 -13.09 -13.45 -25.68
CA ASP A 252 -13.74 -14.42 -26.56
C ASP A 252 -15.23 -14.55 -26.25
N LEU A 253 -16.03 -14.63 -27.31
CA LEU A 253 -17.48 -14.75 -27.24
C LEU A 253 -17.94 -16.03 -26.55
N GLY A 254 -19.19 -15.99 -26.07
CA GLY A 254 -19.86 -17.10 -25.42
C GLY A 254 -19.68 -17.11 -23.90
N THR A 255 -20.12 -18.20 -23.28
CA THR A 255 -20.13 -18.31 -21.83
C THR A 255 -18.73 -18.53 -21.28
N GLN A 256 -18.25 -17.54 -20.54
CA GLN A 256 -17.03 -17.54 -19.78
C GLN A 256 -17.32 -17.59 -18.28
N LYS A 257 -16.30 -17.82 -17.46
CA LYS A 257 -16.43 -17.90 -16.01
C LYS A 257 -15.28 -17.22 -15.30
N PHE A 258 -15.62 -16.38 -14.32
CA PHE A 258 -14.69 -15.92 -13.29
C PHE A 258 -14.96 -16.73 -12.02
N SER A 259 -13.91 -17.26 -11.38
CA SER A 259 -14.01 -17.98 -10.11
C SER A 259 -12.93 -17.50 -9.15
N ALA A 260 -13.26 -17.34 -7.88
CA ALA A 260 -12.30 -17.04 -6.83
C ALA A 260 -12.54 -17.93 -5.62
N VAL A 261 -11.47 -18.30 -4.92
CA VAL A 261 -11.53 -19.10 -3.71
C VAL A 261 -10.77 -18.39 -2.60
N TYR A 262 -11.41 -18.22 -1.44
CA TYR A 262 -10.87 -17.52 -0.29
C TYR A 262 -10.06 -18.48 0.58
N MET A 263 -8.74 -18.33 0.56
CA MET A 263 -7.82 -19.29 1.16
C MET A 263 -6.57 -18.62 1.71
N ARG A 264 -5.86 -19.32 2.59
CA ARG A 264 -4.46 -19.03 2.93
C ARG A 264 -3.57 -19.76 1.94
N SER A 265 -2.72 -19.03 1.23
CA SER A 265 -1.89 -19.60 0.15
C SER A 265 -0.90 -20.67 0.62
N TRP A 266 -0.60 -20.73 1.93
CA TRP A 266 0.28 -21.73 2.55
C TRP A 266 -0.46 -22.94 3.15
N GLU A 267 -1.79 -22.95 3.15
CA GLU A 267 -2.59 -24.08 3.64
C GLU A 267 -3.05 -24.98 2.47
N PRO A 268 -3.15 -26.31 2.66
CA PRO A 268 -3.71 -27.19 1.65
C PRO A 268 -5.17 -26.85 1.34
N VAL A 269 -5.55 -26.88 0.06
CA VAL A 269 -6.95 -26.70 -0.37
C VAL A 269 -7.76 -27.94 0.04
N THR A 270 -8.81 -27.71 0.80
CA THR A 270 -9.72 -28.71 1.38
C THR A 270 -10.98 -28.94 0.54
N GLY A 271 -11.32 -28.01 -0.35
CA GLY A 271 -12.55 -28.00 -1.13
C GLY A 271 -13.76 -27.40 -0.42
N ASN A 272 -13.62 -27.05 0.87
CA ASN A 272 -14.67 -26.42 1.68
C ASN A 272 -14.47 -24.90 1.84
N GLU A 273 -13.53 -24.32 1.10
CA GLU A 273 -13.23 -22.90 1.13
C GLU A 273 -14.44 -22.05 0.69
N THR A 274 -14.47 -20.80 1.13
CA THR A 274 -15.45 -19.85 0.62
C THR A 274 -15.16 -19.56 -0.84
N GLY A 275 -16.02 -20.04 -1.74
CA GLY A 275 -15.92 -19.79 -3.17
C GLY A 275 -16.81 -18.65 -3.64
N TYR A 276 -16.38 -17.96 -4.68
CA TYR A 276 -17.14 -17.01 -5.49
C TYR A 276 -17.05 -17.44 -6.96
N SER A 277 -18.16 -17.34 -7.69
CA SER A 277 -18.11 -17.51 -9.14
C SER A 277 -19.24 -16.77 -9.81
N VAL A 278 -18.98 -16.25 -11.00
CA VAL A 278 -19.97 -15.62 -11.89
C VAL A 278 -19.76 -16.13 -13.30
N ASN A 279 -20.85 -16.31 -14.03
CA ASN A 279 -20.80 -16.56 -15.46
C ASN A 279 -20.80 -15.22 -16.18
N VAL A 280 -19.99 -15.13 -17.21
CA VAL A 280 -19.85 -13.94 -18.05
C VAL A 280 -20.22 -14.37 -19.45
N ASN A 281 -21.39 -13.96 -19.92
CA ASN A 281 -21.79 -14.23 -21.30
C ASN A 281 -21.22 -13.12 -22.18
N VAL A 282 -20.15 -13.45 -22.92
CA VAL A 282 -19.47 -12.47 -23.76
C VAL A 282 -20.19 -12.38 -25.09
N VAL A 283 -20.78 -11.21 -25.37
CA VAL A 283 -21.62 -10.98 -26.55
C VAL A 283 -21.01 -9.92 -27.46
N LYS A 284 -21.30 -10.02 -28.76
CA LYS A 284 -21.09 -8.90 -29.68
C LYS A 284 -22.23 -7.91 -29.42
N ILE A 285 -21.90 -6.67 -29.12
CA ILE A 285 -22.86 -5.56 -29.00
C ILE A 285 -22.65 -4.62 -30.18
#